data_AF-A0A962NDH9-F1
#
_entry.id   AF-A0A962NDH9-F1
#
_cell.length_a   1.000
_cell.length_b   1.000
_cell.length_c   1.000
_cell.angle_alpha   90.00
_cell.angle_beta   90.00
_cell.angle_gamma   90.00
#
_symmetry.space_group_name_H-M   'P 1'
#
loop_
_entity.id
_entity.type
_entity.pdbx_description
1 polymer ?
#
loop_
_entity_poly.entity_id
_entity_poly.type
_entity_poly.pdbx_seq_one_letter_code
_entity_poly.pdbx_strand_id
1 'polypeptide(L)'
;LQVEMIDRFGLLPPPVKTLFAATRIKLAAQALGIRKLDMSATSGRILFDEKPNIDPLKIIELIQKRPWCFKLDGQDKLRITREIEDIDERSDWLIRLLQDISLTPAQKAA
;
A
#
# COMPACT_ATOMS: atom_id res chain seq x y z
N LEU A 1 3.90 14.81 14.96
CA LEU A 1 4.32 15.56 13.76
C LEU A 1 3.16 16.28 13.07
N GLN A 2 2.13 15.59 12.53
CA GLN A 2 1.03 16.29 11.84
C GLN A 2 0.25 17.27 12.76
N VAL A 3 -0.10 16.84 13.97
CA VAL A 3 -0.75 17.69 14.99
C VAL A 3 0.09 18.92 15.33
N GLU A 4 1.39 18.71 15.52
CA GLU A 4 2.35 19.79 15.81
C GLU A 4 2.50 20.77 14.65
N MET A 5 2.47 20.30 13.40
CA MET A 5 2.49 21.20 12.24
C MET A 5 1.21 22.03 12.14
N ILE A 6 0.06 21.45 12.50
CA ILE A 6 -1.21 22.18 12.53
C ILE A 6 -1.18 23.26 13.61
N ASP A 7 -0.68 22.91 14.80
CA ASP A 7 -0.56 23.83 15.93
C ASP A 7 0.37 25.02 15.61
N ARG A 8 1.47 24.76 14.88
CA ARG A 8 2.49 25.79 14.57
C ARG A 8 2.23 26.58 13.29
N PHE A 9 1.58 25.99 12.29
CA PHE A 9 1.47 26.58 10.94
C PHE A 9 0.03 26.63 10.41
N GLY A 10 -0.97 26.17 11.18
CA GLY A 10 -2.36 26.10 10.75
C GLY A 10 -2.65 24.92 9.82
N LEU A 11 -3.73 25.00 9.04
CA LEU A 11 -4.17 23.90 8.18
C LEU A 11 -3.08 23.52 7.16
N LEU A 12 -2.84 22.22 7.02
CA LEU A 12 -1.83 21.73 6.10
C LEU A 12 -2.25 21.95 4.64
N PRO A 13 -1.42 22.61 3.81
CA PRO A 13 -1.67 22.73 2.39
C PRO A 13 -1.74 21.36 1.70
N PRO A 14 -2.46 21.22 0.58
CA PRO A 14 -2.60 19.93 -0.12
C PRO A 14 -1.27 19.22 -0.42
N PRO A 15 -0.19 19.89 -0.90
CA PRO A 15 1.10 19.23 -1.13
C PRO A 15 1.71 18.59 0.13
N VAL A 16 1.49 19.21 1.29
CA VAL A 16 2.00 18.71 2.58
C VAL A 16 1.21 17.47 3.01
N LYS A 17 -0.11 17.48 2.85
CA LYS A 17 -0.95 16.28 3.09
C LYS A 17 -0.50 15.10 2.23
N THR A 18 -0.26 15.34 0.94
CA THR A 18 0.24 14.32 0.01
C THR A 18 1.60 13.76 0.45
N LEU A 19 2.52 14.61 0.92
CA LEU A 19 3.82 14.17 1.44
C LEU A 19 3.67 13.25 2.65
N PHE A 20 2.79 13.59 3.59
CA PHE A 20 2.49 12.74 4.75
C PHE A 20 1.87 11.40 4.34
N ALA A 21 0.90 11.42 3.41
CA ALA A 21 0.27 10.22 2.89
C ALA A 21 1.31 9.30 2.21
N ALA A 22 2.15 9.84 1.34
CA ALA A 22 3.22 9.11 0.67
C ALA A 22 4.22 8.52 1.69
N THR A 23 4.57 9.27 2.73
CA THR A 23 5.46 8.79 3.80
C THR A 23 4.83 7.65 4.58
N ARG A 24 3.54 7.75 4.92
CA ARG A 24 2.79 6.67 5.60
C ARG A 24 2.78 5.40 4.76
N ILE A 25 2.51 5.51 3.46
CA ILE A 25 2.53 4.39 2.51
C ILE A 25 3.94 3.79 2.42
N LYS A 26 4.97 4.63 2.29
CA LYS A 26 6.36 4.18 2.23
C LYS A 26 6.75 3.35 3.46
N LEU A 27 6.45 3.83 4.66
CA LEU A 27 6.77 3.11 5.90
C LEU A 27 6.02 1.78 6.00
N ALA A 28 4.73 1.76 5.64
CA ALA A 28 3.94 0.54 5.62
C ALA A 28 4.48 -0.47 4.60
N ALA A 29 4.83 -0.01 3.39
CA ALA A 29 5.38 -0.85 2.33
C ALA A 29 6.74 -1.44 2.71
N GLN A 30 7.63 -0.63 3.29
CA GLN A 30 8.95 -1.08 3.77
C GLN A 30 8.82 -2.18 4.84
N ALA A 31 7.89 -2.04 5.78
CA ALA A 31 7.66 -3.06 6.82
C ALA A 31 7.21 -4.42 6.27
N LEU A 32 6.67 -4.44 5.04
CA LEU A 32 6.22 -5.64 4.33
C LEU A 32 7.26 -6.19 3.34
N GLY A 33 8.46 -5.60 3.25
CA GLY A 33 9.46 -6.00 2.27
C GLY A 33 9.01 -5.71 0.82
N ILE A 34 8.37 -4.55 0.61
CA ILE A 34 8.02 -4.06 -0.72
C ILE A 34 9.13 -3.14 -1.22
N ARG A 35 9.78 -3.56 -2.31
CA ARG A 35 10.83 -2.81 -2.99
C ARG A 35 10.29 -1.59 -3.73
N LYS A 36 9.14 -1.75 -4.38
CA LYS A 36 8.53 -0.69 -5.20
C LYS A 36 7.02 -0.78 -5.15
N LEU A 37 6.38 0.38 -4.99
CA LEU A 37 4.93 0.54 -5.10
C LEU A 37 4.67 1.74 -6.02
N ASP A 38 4.11 1.45 -7.20
CA ASP A 38 3.66 2.48 -8.14
C ASP A 38 2.14 2.38 -8.25
N MET A 39 1.41 3.48 -8.08
CA MET A 39 -0.03 3.52 -8.29
C MET A 39 -0.44 4.82 -8.97
N SER A 40 -1.04 4.68 -10.15
CA SER A 40 -1.68 5.74 -10.93
C SER A 40 -3.18 5.80 -10.62
N ALA A 41 -3.91 6.68 -11.30
CA ALA A 41 -5.36 6.75 -11.18
C ALA A 41 -6.09 5.49 -11.67
N THR A 42 -5.52 4.68 -12.55
CA THR A 42 -6.22 3.54 -13.17
C THR A 42 -5.60 2.17 -12.88
N SER A 43 -4.32 2.16 -12.52
CA SER A 43 -3.57 0.93 -12.31
C SER A 43 -2.32 1.14 -11.46
N GLY A 44 -1.73 0.05 -10.99
CA GLY A 44 -0.50 0.08 -10.23
C GLY A 44 0.20 -1.27 -10.20
N ARG A 45 1.32 -1.30 -9.49
CA ARG A 45 2.09 -2.52 -9.24
C ARG A 45 2.80 -2.44 -7.90
N ILE A 46 2.92 -3.60 -7.28
CA ILE A 46 3.75 -3.84 -6.11
C ILE A 46 4.85 -4.81 -6.55
N LEU A 47 6.10 -4.45 -6.29
CA LEU A 47 7.28 -5.30 -6.44
C LEU A 47 7.77 -5.65 -5.04
N PHE A 48 7.77 -6.94 -4.72
CA PHE A 48 8.24 -7.48 -3.46
C PHE A 48 9.76 -7.70 -3.51
N ASP A 49 10.40 -7.66 -2.35
CA ASP A 49 11.76 -8.18 -2.19
C ASP A 49 11.77 -9.71 -2.23
N GLU A 50 12.95 -10.33 -2.20
CA GLU A 50 13.12 -11.79 -2.26
C GLU A 50 12.46 -12.52 -1.09
N LYS A 51 12.37 -11.86 0.07
CA LYS A 51 11.75 -12.39 1.31
C LYS A 51 10.77 -11.36 1.87
N PRO A 52 9.61 -11.15 1.22
CA PRO A 52 8.66 -10.16 1.66
C PRO A 52 7.95 -10.62 2.94
N ASN A 53 7.66 -9.66 3.82
CA ASN A 53 6.98 -9.89 5.09
C ASN A 53 5.45 -9.79 4.93
N ILE A 54 4.91 -10.61 4.02
CA ILE A 54 3.49 -10.67 3.65
C ILE A 54 2.94 -12.07 3.86
N ASP A 55 1.62 -12.21 3.89
CA ASP A 55 0.95 -13.50 3.90
C ASP A 55 0.65 -13.97 2.47
N PRO A 56 1.34 -15.01 1.94
CA PRO A 56 1.10 -15.50 0.58
C PRO A 56 -0.34 -15.99 0.36
N LEU A 57 -0.99 -16.55 1.40
CA LEU A 57 -2.37 -17.02 1.29
C LEU A 57 -3.32 -15.86 1.03
N LYS A 58 -3.09 -14.72 1.67
CA LYS A 58 -3.90 -13.52 1.46
C LYS A 58 -3.73 -12.93 0.06
N ILE A 59 -2.52 -13.00 -0.51
CA ILE A 59 -2.30 -12.61 -1.92
C ILE A 59 -3.11 -13.51 -2.85
N ILE A 60 -3.06 -14.83 -2.64
CA ILE A 60 -3.82 -15.79 -3.44
C ILE A 60 -5.33 -15.53 -3.31
N GLU A 61 -5.83 -15.36 -2.09
CA GLU A 61 -7.24 -15.04 -1.84
C GLU A 61 -7.67 -13.74 -2.53
N LEU A 62 -6.83 -12.72 -2.48
CA LEU A 62 -7.10 -11.41 -3.07
C LEU A 62 -7.23 -11.51 -4.60
N ILE A 63 -6.38 -12.32 -5.24
CA ILE A 63 -6.46 -12.61 -6.68
C ILE A 63 -7.70 -13.45 -7.00
N GLN A 64 -7.99 -14.49 -6.22
CA GLN A 64 -9.15 -15.37 -6.46
C GLN A 64 -10.48 -14.63 -6.28
N LYS A 65 -10.58 -13.76 -5.25
CA LYS A 65 -11.78 -12.97 -4.97
C LYS A 65 -11.99 -11.85 -5.99
N ARG A 66 -10.92 -11.29 -6.56
CA ARG A 66 -10.96 -10.12 -7.45
C ARG A 66 -9.98 -10.25 -8.62
N PRO A 67 -10.13 -11.26 -9.51
CA PRO A 67 -9.18 -11.56 -10.58
C PRO A 67 -9.10 -10.49 -11.66
N TRP A 68 -10.14 -9.66 -11.81
CA TRP A 68 -10.12 -8.49 -12.71
C TRP A 68 -9.29 -7.33 -12.15
N CYS A 69 -9.10 -7.29 -10.82
CA CYS A 69 -8.41 -6.21 -10.13
C CYS A 69 -6.95 -6.54 -9.82
N PHE A 70 -6.63 -7.82 -9.62
CA PHE A 70 -5.31 -8.25 -9.17
C PHE A 70 -4.79 -9.42 -9.99
N LYS A 71 -3.51 -9.37 -10.35
CA LYS A 71 -2.85 -10.42 -11.12
C LYS A 71 -1.37 -10.51 -10.75
N LEU A 72 -0.84 -11.74 -10.62
CA LEU A 72 0.60 -11.95 -10.54
C LEU A 72 1.25 -11.70 -11.91
N ASP A 73 2.38 -11.02 -11.91
CA ASP A 73 3.14 -10.64 -13.10
C ASP A 73 4.63 -11.02 -12.93
N GLY A 74 4.86 -12.34 -12.85
CA GLY A 74 6.10 -12.94 -12.37
C GLY A 74 5.93 -13.51 -10.96
N GLN A 75 7.05 -13.82 -10.30
CA GLN A 75 7.07 -14.39 -8.95
C GLN A 75 7.01 -13.32 -7.85
N ASP A 76 7.50 -12.12 -8.13
CA ASP A 76 7.75 -11.06 -7.16
C ASP A 76 6.89 -9.81 -7.39
N LYS A 77 5.92 -9.86 -8.31
CA LYS A 77 5.16 -8.69 -8.73
C LYS A 77 3.66 -8.94 -8.74
N LEU A 78 2.92 -8.04 -8.10
CA LEU A 78 1.46 -7.97 -8.14
C LEU A 78 1.03 -6.75 -8.94
N ARG A 79 0.31 -6.97 -10.04
CA ARG A 79 -0.35 -5.93 -10.83
C ARG A 79 -1.72 -5.62 -10.24
N ILE A 80 -2.06 -4.34 -10.23
CA ILE A 80 -3.33 -3.81 -9.75
C ILE A 80 -3.99 -3.07 -10.91
N THR A 81 -5.24 -3.40 -11.21
CA THR A 81 -6.09 -2.67 -12.16
C THR A 81 -7.31 -2.16 -11.40
N ARG A 82 -7.30 -0.88 -11.04
CA ARG A 82 -8.39 -0.25 -10.30
C ARG A 82 -8.34 1.26 -10.52
N GLU A 83 -9.49 1.81 -10.85
CA GLU A 83 -9.67 3.24 -11.01
C GLU A 83 -9.99 3.92 -9.67
N ILE A 84 -9.13 4.85 -9.27
CA ILE A 84 -9.25 5.73 -8.11
C ILE A 84 -8.59 7.07 -8.47
N GLU A 85 -9.40 8.02 -8.92
CA GLU A 85 -8.93 9.35 -9.35
C GLU A 85 -8.40 10.17 -8.17
N ASP A 86 -9.21 10.24 -7.11
CA ASP A 86 -8.91 11.03 -5.91
C ASP A 86 -7.68 10.48 -5.18
N ILE A 87 -6.74 11.38 -4.85
CA ILE A 87 -5.46 11.01 -4.27
C ILE A 87 -5.59 10.58 -2.81
N ASP A 88 -6.53 11.15 -2.07
CA ASP A 88 -6.75 10.83 -0.65
C ASP A 88 -7.42 9.45 -0.56
N GLU A 89 -8.46 9.19 -1.37
CA GLU A 89 -9.08 7.88 -1.49
C GLU A 89 -8.07 6.82 -1.95
N ARG A 90 -7.25 7.12 -2.95
CA ARG A 90 -6.21 6.20 -3.44
C ARG A 90 -5.18 5.89 -2.35
N SER A 91 -4.78 6.89 -1.57
CA SER A 91 -3.82 6.72 -0.49
C SER A 91 -4.37 5.86 0.65
N ASP A 92 -5.63 6.08 1.03
CA ASP A 92 -6.29 5.28 2.06
C ASP A 92 -6.56 3.85 1.61
N TRP A 93 -6.97 3.68 0.35
CA TRP A 93 -7.16 2.35 -0.24
C TRP A 93 -5.86 1.54 -0.26
N LEU A 94 -4.74 2.17 -0.65
CA LEU A 94 -3.43 1.51 -0.62
C LEU A 94 -3.03 1.08 0.78
N ILE A 95 -3.25 1.92 1.80
CA ILE A 95 -2.94 1.54 3.19
C ILE A 95 -3.76 0.34 3.64
N ARG A 96 -5.06 0.29 3.33
CA ARG A 96 -5.91 -0.87 3.65
C ARG A 96 -5.42 -2.12 2.92
N LEU A 97 -5.08 -2.02 1.63
CA LEU A 97 -4.51 -3.13 0.88
C LEU A 97 -3.23 -3.66 1.54
N LEU A 98 -2.32 -2.78 1.94
CA LEU A 98 -1.07 -3.17 2.61
C LEU A 98 -1.33 -3.85 3.96
N GLN A 99 -2.32 -3.38 4.73
CA GLN A 99 -2.75 -4.01 5.98
C GLN A 99 -3.35 -5.38 5.74
N ASP A 100 -4.22 -5.51 4.73
CA ASP A 100 -4.88 -6.77 4.39
C ASP A 100 -3.85 -7.85 4.11
N ILE A 101 -2.84 -7.58 3.29
CA ILE A 101 -1.81 -8.56 2.89
C ILE A 101 -0.71 -8.80 3.94
N SER A 102 -0.72 -8.05 5.05
CA SER A 102 0.29 -8.18 6.11
C SER A 102 0.15 -9.49 6.89
N LEU A 103 1.28 -9.98 7.41
CA LEU A 103 1.26 -11.07 8.39
C LEU A 103 0.52 -10.65 9.66
N THR A 104 -0.36 -11.52 10.15
CA THR A 104 -0.99 -11.36 11.46
C THR A 104 0.06 -11.48 12.58
N PRO A 105 -0.19 -10.93 13.79
CA PRO A 105 0.74 -11.07 14.91
C PRO A 105 1.11 -12.52 15.23
N ALA A 106 0.18 -13.47 15.05
CA ALA A 106 0.42 -14.89 15.25
C ALA A 106 1.43 -15.47 14.24
N GLN A 107 1.45 -14.96 13.00
CA GLN A 107 2.36 -15.44 11.94
C GLN A 107 3.75 -14.81 12.02
N LYS A 108 3.91 -13.67 12.71
CA LYS A 108 5.22 -13.01 12.89
C LYS A 108 6.08 -13.64 14.00
N ALA A 109 5.48 -14.44 14.88
CA ALA A 109 6.14 -15.05 16.04
C ALA A 109 6.61 -16.50 15.79
N ALA A 110 6.32 -17.04 14.61
CA ALA A 110 6.74 -18.38 14.16
C ALA A 110 7.94 -18.28 13.22
#